data_AF-W1Y7Y6-F1
#
_entry.id   AF-W1Y7Y6-F1
#
_cell.length_a   1.000
_cell.length_b   1.000
_cell.length_c   1.000
_cell.angle_alpha   90.00
_cell.angle_beta   90.00
_cell.angle_gamma   90.00
#
_symmetry.space_group_name_H-M   'P 1'
#
loop_
_entity.id
_entity.type
_entity.pdbx_description
1 polymer ?
#
loop_
_entity_poly.entity_id
_entity_poly.type
_entity_poly.pdbx_seq_one_letter_code
_entity_poly.pdbx_strand_id
1 'polypeptide(L)' 'KLDEIEKYAREILAKGAQHVIISMAGDGALLGTKDGAYFAKPIKGIVKNSVGAGDSMVAGFTGEFVRSGNAVEAFKWG' A
#
# COMPACT_ATOMS: atom_id res chain seq x y z
N LYS A 1 -15.64 0.04 -7.02
CA LYS A 1 -14.82 0.64 -5.94
C LYS A 1 -13.35 0.26 -6.10
N LEU A 2 -12.98 -1.02 -6.02
CA LEU A 2 -11.58 -1.42 -6.23
C LEU A 2 -11.10 -1.10 -7.66
N ASP A 3 -11.97 -1.27 -8.66
CA ASP A 3 -11.64 -0.97 -10.07
C ASP A 3 -11.32 0.52 -10.31
N GLU A 4 -11.98 1.44 -9.59
CA GLU A 4 -11.70 2.87 -9.67
C GLU A 4 -10.37 3.20 -8.99
N ILE A 5 -10.10 2.59 -7.84
CA ILE A 5 -8.84 2.74 -7.10
C ILE A 5 -7.67 2.23 -7.94
N GLU A 6 -7.84 1.08 -8.60
CA GLU A 6 -6.85 0.54 -9.52
C GLU A 6 -6.64 1.47 -10.73
N LYS A 7 -7.72 2.01 -11.31
CA LYS A 7 -7.63 2.97 -12.41
C LYS A 7 -6.79 4.18 -12.02
N TYR A 8 -7.05 4.81 -10.87
CA TYR A 8 -6.27 5.96 -10.41
C TYR A 8 -4.84 5.58 -10.04
N ALA A 9 -4.61 4.41 -9.46
CA ALA A 9 -3.25 3.92 -9.21
C ALA A 9 -2.46 3.81 -10.52
N ARG A 10 -3.08 3.28 -11.60
CA ARG A 10 -2.48 3.21 -12.93
C ARG A 10 -2.18 4.59 -13.53
N GLU A 11 -3.06 5.57 -13.33
CA GLU A 11 -2.81 6.95 -13.77
C GLU A 11 -1.60 7.58 -13.06
N ILE A 12 -1.43 7.32 -11.75
CA ILE A 12 -0.28 7.82 -10.98
C ILE A 12 1.02 7.11 -11.42
N LEU A 13 0.97 5.81 -11.66
CA LEU A 13 2.10 5.06 -12.23
C LEU A 13 2.50 5.61 -13.61
N ALA A 14 1.51 5.93 -14.46
CA ALA A 14 1.75 6.53 -15.78
C ALA A 14 2.40 7.93 -15.70
N LYS A 15 2.21 8.65 -14.59
CA LYS A 15 2.87 9.95 -14.32
C LYS A 15 4.32 9.81 -13.82
N GLY A 16 4.83 8.59 -13.65
CA GLY A 16 6.23 8.32 -13.34
C GLY A 16 6.50 7.71 -11.96
N ALA A 17 5.47 7.52 -11.12
CA ALA A 17 5.64 6.78 -9.88
C ALA A 17 6.02 5.32 -10.17
N GLN A 18 6.96 4.76 -9.40
CA GLN A 18 7.35 3.35 -9.53
C GLN A 18 6.38 2.43 -8.77
N HIS A 19 5.92 2.89 -7.62
CA HIS A 19 4.99 2.19 -6.73
C HIS A 19 3.98 3.20 -6.21
N VAL A 20 2.72 2.79 -6.11
CA VAL A 20 1.62 3.60 -5.56
C VAL A 20 0.95 2.78 -4.48
N ILE A 21 0.84 3.32 -3.26
CA ILE A 21 0.13 2.65 -2.19
C ILE A 21 -1.08 3.47 -1.76
N ILE A 22 -2.24 2.83 -1.73
CA ILE A 22 -3.51 3.44 -1.39
C ILE A 22 -4.04 2.74 -0.13
N SER A 23 -3.97 3.43 1.00
CA SER A 23 -4.57 2.97 2.26
C SER A 23 -6.05 3.31 2.28
N MET A 24 -6.89 2.31 2.51
CA MET A 24 -8.35 2.43 2.61
C MET A 24 -8.83 2.16 4.05
N ALA A 25 -7.95 2.38 5.03
CA ALA A 25 -8.24 2.17 6.46
C ALA A 25 -8.84 0.78 6.74
N GLY A 26 -10.09 0.74 7.23
CA GLY A 26 -10.79 -0.50 7.55
C GLY A 26 -11.09 -1.40 6.36
N ASP A 27 -10.96 -0.90 5.13
CA ASP A 27 -11.17 -1.65 3.89
C ASP A 27 -9.87 -2.29 3.35
N GLY A 28 -8.73 -2.07 4.00
CA GLY A 28 -7.42 -2.63 3.64
C GLY A 28 -6.53 -1.65 2.88
N ALA A 29 -5.63 -2.16 2.04
CA ALA A 29 -4.72 -1.33 1.26
C ALA A 29 -4.47 -1.95 -0.14
N LEU A 30 -4.08 -1.11 -1.10
CA LEU A 30 -3.74 -1.54 -2.46
C LEU A 30 -2.36 -1.00 -2.85
N LEU A 31 -1.46 -1.89 -3.29
CA LEU A 31 -0.18 -1.56 -3.91
C LEU A 31 -0.35 -1.68 -5.44
N GLY A 32 -0.19 -0.57 -6.15
CA GLY A 32 -0.01 -0.53 -7.59
C GLY A 32 1.48 -0.55 -7.96
N THR A 33 1.84 -1.45 -8.87
CA THR A 33 3.18 -1.56 -9.48
C THR A 33 3.05 -1.62 -11.00
N LYS A 34 4.17 -1.57 -11.72
CA LYS A 34 4.16 -1.79 -13.18
C LYS A 34 3.66 -3.19 -13.57
N ASP A 35 3.90 -4.19 -12.71
CA ASP A 35 3.58 -5.59 -12.98
C ASP A 35 2.13 -5.94 -12.63
N GLY A 36 1.48 -5.12 -11.80
CA GLY A 36 0.09 -5.32 -11.41
C GLY A 36 -0.29 -4.63 -10.10
N ALA A 37 -1.50 -4.93 -9.63
CA ALA A 37 -2.05 -4.44 -8.37
C ALA A 37 -2.15 -5.57 -7.34
N TYR A 38 -1.79 -5.28 -6.10
CA TYR A 38 -1.81 -6.20 -4.97
C TYR A 38 -2.71 -5.63 -3.87
N PHE A 39 -3.70 -6.41 -3.45
CA PHE A 39 -4.63 -5.99 -2.40
C PHE A 39 -4.31 -6.68 -1.07
N ALA A 40 -4.06 -5.88 -0.04
CA ALA A 40 -3.93 -6.34 1.34
C ALA A 40 -5.29 -6.26 2.04
N LYS A 41 -5.76 -7.41 2.53
CA LYS A 41 -6.99 -7.48 3.34
C LYS A 41 -6.78 -6.77 4.67
N PRO A 42 -7.80 -6.05 5.17
CA PRO A 42 -7.70 -5.38 6.46
C PRO A 42 -7.51 -6.39 7.60
N ILE A 43 -6.63 -6.06 8.55
CA ILE A 43 -6.46 -6.84 9.78
C ILE A 43 -7.68 -6.59 10.66
N LYS A 44 -8.42 -7.66 10.98
CA LYS A 44 -9.56 -7.57 11.90
C LYS A 44 -9.07 -7.39 13.32
N GLY A 45 -9.37 -6.24 13.91
CA GLY A 45 -9.03 -5.91 15.29
C GLY A 45 -9.80 -4.70 15.79
N ILE A 46 -9.71 -4.45 17.10
CA ILE A 46 -10.29 -3.24 17.70
C ILE A 46 -9.28 -2.11 17.51
N VAL A 47 -9.59 -1.17 16.64
CA VAL A 47 -8.78 0.04 16.45
C VAL A 47 -8.86 0.86 17.74
N LYS A 48 -7.73 0.98 18.45
CA LYS A 48 -7.61 1.84 19.64
C LYS A 48 -7.24 3.28 19.28
N ASN A 49 -6.40 3.44 18.27
CA ASN A 49 -5.95 4.73 17.76
C ASN A 49 -5.53 4.59 16.28
N SER A 50 -5.88 5.57 15.44
CA SER A 50 -5.51 5.64 14.03
C SER A 50 -4.42 6.67 13.73
N VAL A 51 -4.08 7.52 14.70
CA VAL A 51 -3.01 8.51 14.55
C VAL A 51 -1.67 7.79 14.34
N GLY A 52 -0.98 8.14 13.26
CA GLY A 52 0.31 7.54 12.88
C GLY A 52 0.20 6.21 12.13
N ALA A 53 -0.99 5.71 11.80
CA ALA A 53 -1.13 4.49 11.01
C ALA A 53 -0.51 4.62 9.60
N GLY A 54 -0.65 5.79 8.97
CA GLY A 54 -0.01 6.08 7.68
C GLY A 54 1.51 6.18 7.78
N ASP A 55 2.04 6.85 8.81
CA ASP A 55 3.49 6.95 9.02
C ASP A 55 4.11 5.58 9.33
N SER A 56 3.41 4.76 10.11
CA SER A 56 3.82 3.38 10.43
C SER A 56 3.86 2.51 9.17
N MET A 57 2.87 2.67 8.29
CA MET A 57 2.83 1.98 7.00
C MET A 57 4.03 2.35 6.13
N VAL A 58 4.32 3.65 6.01
CA VAL A 58 5.46 4.14 5.23
C VAL A 58 6.78 3.65 5.86
N ALA A 59 6.90 3.66 7.18
CA ALA A 59 8.08 3.16 7.88
C ALA A 59 8.29 1.65 7.69
N GLY A 60 7.23 0.83 7.81
CA GLY A 60 7.27 -0.61 7.58
C GLY A 60 7.64 -0.96 6.15
N PHE A 61 7.00 -0.28 5.18
CA PHE A 61 7.30 -0.44 3.76
C PHE A 61 8.76 -0.06 3.46
N THR A 62 9.20 1.13 3.84
CA THR A 62 10.57 1.60 3.52
C THR A 62 11.64 0.77 4.20
N GLY A 63 11.43 0.34 5.44
CA GLY A 63 12.36 -0.51 6.18
C GLY A 63 12.60 -1.86 5.51
N GLU A 64 11.54 -2.53 5.06
CA GLU A 64 11.68 -3.80 4.34
C GLU A 64 12.11 -3.60 2.88
N PHE A 65 11.67 -2.53 2.22
CA PHE A 65 12.04 -2.25 0.82
C PHE A 65 13.54 -2.01 0.68
N VAL A 66 14.18 -1.29 1.62
CA VAL A 66 15.63 -1.08 1.62
C VAL A 66 16.40 -2.39 1.81
N ARG A 67 15.85 -3.34 2.56
CA ARG A 67 16.49 -4.65 2.82
C ARG A 67 16.31 -5.65 1.68
N SER A 68 15.11 -5.72 1.11
CA SER A 68 14.73 -6.77 0.16
C SER A 68 14.76 -6.32 -1.30
N GLY A 69 14.62 -5.02 -1.56
CA GLY A 69 14.36 -4.48 -2.90
C GLY A 69 13.01 -4.91 -3.49
N ASN A 70 12.16 -5.59 -2.72
CA ASN A 70 10.91 -6.18 -3.20
C ASN A 70 9.71 -5.40 -2.65
N ALA A 71 9.01 -4.69 -3.52
CA ALA A 71 7.86 -3.87 -3.13
C ALA A 71 6.68 -4.69 -2.59
N VAL A 72 6.47 -5.92 -3.07
CA VAL A 72 5.37 -6.78 -2.61
C VAL A 72 5.66 -7.32 -1.21
N GLU A 73 6.89 -7.72 -0.93
CA GLU A 73 7.29 -8.11 0.43
C GLU A 73 7.23 -6.91 1.37
N ALA A 74 7.77 -5.75 0.95
CA ALA A 74 7.70 -4.53 1.73
C ALA A 74 6.27 -4.10 2.08
N PHE A 75 5.33 -4.30 1.16
CA PHE A 75 3.92 -4.01 1.38
C PHE A 75 3.24 -4.91 2.41
N LYS A 76 3.82 -6.05 2.78
CA LYS A 76 3.30 -6.87 3.90
C LYS A 76 3.70 -6.31 5.27
N TRP A 77 4.74 -5.48 5.32
CA TRP A 77 5.26 -4.89 6.55
C TRP A 77 4.71 -3.50 6.86
N GLY A 78 4.28 -2.78 5.83
CA GLY A 78 3.56 -1.50 5.97
C GLY A 78 2.07 -1.71 6.15
#